data_AF-A0A7G8VXY7-F1
#
_entry.id   AF-A0A7G8VXY7-F1
#
_cell.length_a   1.000
_cell.length_b   1.000
_cell.length_c   1.000
_cell.angle_alpha   90.00
_cell.angle_beta   90.00
_cell.angle_gamma   90.00
#
_symmetry.space_group_name_H-M   'P 1'
#
loop_
_entity.id
_entity.type
_entity.pdbx_description
1 polymer ?
#
loop_
_entity_poly.entity_id
_entity_poly.type
_entity_poly.pdbx_seq_one_letter_code
_entity_poly.pdbx_strand_id
1 'polypeptide(L)'
;MDDQDSFLQHLRDDLSGRRRATAAIRAKIIEALGDKLCGSGTGPKGDDLAAFATAQQQERMSAARLRAYFAKLADRVIRRVRDRSS
;
A
#
# COMPACT_ATOMS: atom_id res chain seq x y z
N MET A 1 -20.51 0.79 17.28
CA MET A 1 -20.28 0.50 15.84
C MET A 1 -19.02 1.22 15.35
N ASP A 2 -18.54 2.18 16.14
CA ASP A 2 -17.50 3.18 15.82
C ASP A 2 -16.07 2.61 15.71
N ASP A 3 -15.75 1.55 16.47
CA ASP A 3 -14.40 0.97 16.46
C ASP A 3 -14.04 0.25 15.15
N GLN A 4 -15.02 -0.38 14.50
CA GLN A 4 -14.78 -1.09 13.23
C GLN A 4 -14.61 -0.13 12.06
N ASP A 5 -15.36 0.97 12.07
CA ASP A 5 -15.27 2.02 11.06
C ASP A 5 -13.96 2.80 11.22
N SER A 6 -13.57 3.09 12.46
CA SER A 6 -12.25 3.68 12.78
C SER A 6 -11.09 2.79 12.33
N PHE A 7 -11.16 1.48 12.58
CA PHE A 7 -10.11 0.55 12.14
C PHE A 7 -10.03 0.41 10.61
N LEU A 8 -11.17 0.34 9.92
CA LEU A 8 -11.21 0.31 8.46
C LEU A 8 -10.63 1.60 7.87
N GLN A 9 -10.98 2.75 8.45
CA GLN A 9 -10.43 4.04 8.05
C GLN A 9 -8.91 4.06 8.21
N HIS A 10 -8.40 3.59 9.35
CA HIS A 10 -6.96 3.47 9.58
C HIS A 10 -6.24 2.59 8.53
N LEU A 11 -6.82 1.45 8.17
CA LEU A 11 -6.23 0.58 7.13
C LEU A 11 -6.22 1.23 5.75
N ARG A 12 -7.27 2.01 5.42
CA ARG A 12 -7.34 2.77 4.16
C ARG A 12 -6.30 3.89 4.13
N ASP A 13 -6.17 4.62 5.23
CA ASP A 13 -5.23 5.73 5.34
C ASP A 13 -3.78 5.25 5.31
N ASP A 14 -3.46 4.14 5.98
CA ASP A 14 -2.12 3.53 5.88
C ASP A 14 -1.81 3.13 4.44
N LEU A 15 -2.70 2.40 3.75
CA LEU A 15 -2.48 2.01 2.35
C LEU A 15 -2.34 3.23 1.41
N SER A 16 -3.18 4.25 1.59
CA SER A 16 -3.10 5.49 0.82
C SER A 16 -1.78 6.23 1.07
N GLY A 17 -1.34 6.29 2.33
CA GLY A 17 -0.04 6.83 2.72
C GLY A 17 1.12 6.09 2.06
N ARG A 18 1.13 4.74 2.12
CA ARG A 18 2.17 3.92 1.49
C ARG A 18 2.23 4.13 -0.03
N ARG A 19 1.07 4.16 -0.69
CA ARG A 19 0.99 4.42 -2.14
C ARG A 19 1.57 5.77 -2.53
N ARG A 20 1.24 6.83 -1.78
CA ARG A 20 1.79 8.17 -2.01
C ARG A 20 3.30 8.19 -1.82
N ALA A 21 3.81 7.56 -0.75
CA ALA A 21 5.24 7.46 -0.50
C ALA A 21 5.98 6.69 -1.61
N THR A 22 5.48 5.51 -2.00
CA THR A 22 6.03 4.72 -3.11
C THR A 22 6.04 5.50 -4.41
N ALA A 23 4.95 6.23 -4.73
CA ALA A 23 4.86 7.03 -5.93
C ALA A 23 5.86 8.20 -5.94
N ALA A 24 6.05 8.87 -4.80
CA ALA A 24 7.01 9.96 -4.67
C ALA A 24 8.45 9.48 -4.88
N ILE A 25 8.82 8.33 -4.29
CA ILE A 25 10.16 7.74 -4.49
C ILE A 25 10.34 7.31 -5.95
N ARG A 26 9.32 6.68 -6.55
CA ARG A 26 9.35 6.30 -7.96
C ARG A 26 9.55 7.49 -8.89
N ALA A 27 8.88 8.60 -8.63
CA ALA A 27 9.02 9.82 -9.43
C ALA A 27 10.47 10.34 -9.43
N LYS A 28 11.12 10.39 -8.25
CA LYS A 28 12.53 10.78 -8.12
C LYS A 28 13.48 9.85 -8.88
N ILE A 29 13.23 8.54 -8.84
CA ILE A 29 14.04 7.56 -9.59
C ILE A 29 13.88 7.77 -11.10
N ILE A 30 12.64 7.98 -11.57
CA ILE A 30 12.37 8.23 -12.99
C ILE A 30 13.07 9.51 -13.46
N GLU A 31 13.00 10.58 -12.66
CA GLU A 31 13.68 11.84 -12.93
C GLU A 31 15.20 11.65 -13.04
N ALA A 32 15.81 11.00 -12.04
CA ALA A 32 17.24 10.72 -12.05
C ALA A 32 17.67 9.83 -13.23
N LEU A 33 16.83 8.88 -13.65
CA LEU A 33 17.05 8.09 -14.86
C LEU A 33 17.00 8.97 -16.11
N GLY A 34 16.02 9.88 -16.19
CA GLY A 34 15.91 10.87 -17.25
C GLY A 34 17.17 11.74 -17.36
N ASP A 35 17.64 12.28 -16.23
CA ASP A 35 18.87 13.09 -16.19
C ASP A 35 20.09 12.32 -16.70
N LYS A 36 20.21 11.04 -16.33
CA LYS A 36 21.29 10.18 -16.83
C LYS A 36 21.21 9.97 -18.34
N LEU A 37 20.02 9.72 -18.88
CA LEU A 37 19.81 9.50 -20.31
C LEU A 37 20.07 10.76 -21.14
N CYS A 38 19.76 11.94 -20.58
CA CYS A 38 20.02 13.23 -21.21
C CYS A 38 21.47 13.73 -21.01
N GLY A 39 22.29 13.02 -20.23
CA GLY A 39 23.67 13.41 -19.93
C GLY A 39 23.81 14.55 -18.91
N SER A 40 22.72 14.94 -18.23
CA SER A 40 22.71 16.01 -17.21
C SER A 40 22.94 15.50 -15.78
N GLY A 41 22.95 14.18 -15.55
CA GLY A 41 23.10 13.60 -14.22
C GLY A 41 23.68 12.18 -14.16
N THR A 42 23.84 11.66 -12.95
CA THR A 42 24.52 10.37 -12.69
C THR A 42 23.59 9.16 -12.64
N GLY A 43 22.27 9.38 -12.62
CA GLY A 43 21.27 8.33 -12.38
C GLY A 43 20.88 8.17 -10.91
N PRO A 44 19.89 7.32 -10.62
CA PRO A 44 19.47 7.01 -9.25
C PRO A 44 20.60 6.32 -8.48
N LYS A 45 20.72 6.63 -7.19
CA LYS A 45 21.70 5.99 -6.30
C LYS A 45 21.19 4.63 -5.84
N GLY A 46 22.10 3.76 -5.40
CA GLY A 46 21.74 2.45 -4.84
C GLY A 46 20.76 2.57 -3.67
N ASP A 47 20.97 3.57 -2.80
CA ASP A 47 20.09 3.84 -1.67
C ASP A 47 18.66 4.25 -2.10
N ASP A 48 18.51 4.95 -3.23
CA ASP A 48 17.19 5.31 -3.76
C ASP A 48 16.42 4.06 -4.19
N LEU A 49 17.12 3.11 -4.84
CA LEU A 49 16.55 1.84 -5.27
C LEU A 49 16.17 0.95 -4.08
N ALA A 50 17.03 0.91 -3.05
CA ALA A 50 16.75 0.19 -1.81
C ALA A 50 15.53 0.78 -1.09
N ALA A 51 15.46 2.10 -0.96
CA ALA A 51 14.32 2.80 -0.37
C ALA A 51 13.03 2.52 -1.15
N PHE A 52 13.10 2.46 -2.48
CA PHE A 52 11.94 2.11 -3.31
C PHE A 52 11.47 0.67 -3.11
N ALA A 53 12.40 -0.29 -3.02
CA ALA A 53 12.07 -1.69 -2.73
C ALA A 53 11.38 -1.84 -1.36
N THR A 54 11.91 -1.16 -0.34
CA THR A 54 11.29 -1.13 0.99
C THR A 54 9.89 -0.51 0.95
N ALA A 55 9.71 0.62 0.26
CA ALA A 55 8.42 1.28 0.13
C ALA A 55 7.38 0.38 -0.57
N GLN A 56 7.77 -0.28 -1.66
CA GLN A 56 6.90 -1.27 -2.33
C GLN A 56 6.50 -2.41 -1.41
N GLN A 57 7.43 -2.95 -0.62
CA GLN A 57 7.13 -4.05 0.28
C GLN A 57 6.12 -3.61 1.36
N GLN A 58 6.29 -2.41 1.91
CA GLN A 58 5.34 -1.85 2.88
C GLN A 58 3.95 -1.64 2.26
N GLU A 59 3.88 -1.09 1.04
CA GLU A 59 2.60 -0.94 0.32
C GLU A 59 1.89 -2.29 0.12
N ARG A 60 2.63 -3.33 -0.32
CA ARG A 60 2.10 -4.68 -0.49
C ARG A 60 1.56 -5.25 0.81
N MET A 61 2.28 -5.06 1.91
CA MET A 61 1.85 -5.49 3.24
C MET A 61 0.57 -4.77 3.69
N SER A 62 0.48 -3.45 3.52
CA SER A 62 -0.72 -2.67 3.86
C SER A 62 -1.92 -3.10 3.01
N ALA A 63 -1.71 -3.36 1.72
CA ALA A 63 -2.75 -3.88 0.84
C ALA A 63 -3.23 -5.27 1.27
N ALA A 64 -2.31 -6.15 1.65
CA ALA A 64 -2.64 -7.48 2.16
C ALA A 64 -3.45 -7.42 3.47
N ARG A 65 -3.10 -6.52 4.39
CA ARG A 65 -3.86 -6.31 5.63
C ARG A 65 -5.30 -5.86 5.36
N LEU A 66 -5.49 -4.89 4.47
CA LEU A 66 -6.83 -4.43 4.10
C LEU A 66 -7.66 -5.55 3.44
N ARG A 67 -7.05 -6.33 2.54
CA ARG A 67 -7.71 -7.50 1.91
C ARG A 67 -8.10 -8.54 2.95
N ALA A 68 -7.21 -8.87 3.88
CA ALA A 68 -7.48 -9.83 4.94
C ALA A 68 -8.61 -9.37 5.87
N TYR A 69 -8.71 -8.05 6.13
CA TYR A 69 -9.82 -7.48 6.89
C TYR A 69 -11.16 -7.72 6.18
N PHE A 70 -11.26 -7.40 4.88
CA PHE A 70 -12.48 -7.63 4.10
C PHE A 70 -12.85 -9.10 4.00
N ALA A 71 -11.87 -10.00 3.84
CA ALA A 71 -12.12 -11.45 3.84
C ALA A 71 -12.75 -11.91 5.16
N LYS A 72 -12.20 -11.48 6.31
CA LYS A 72 -12.78 -11.79 7.63
C LYS A 72 -14.19 -11.22 7.82
N LEU A 73 -14.44 -10.03 7.28
CA LEU A 73 -15.77 -9.41 7.35
C LEU A 73 -16.79 -10.21 6.53
N ALA A 74 -16.42 -10.61 5.31
CA ALA A 74 -17.25 -11.44 4.44
C ALA A 74 -17.61 -12.77 5.11
N ASP A 75 -16.62 -13.48 5.67
CA ASP A 75 -16.84 -14.74 6.40
C ASP A 75 -17.85 -14.56 7.55
N ARG A 76 -17.75 -13.47 8.30
CA ARG A 76 -18.67 -13.17 9.41
C ARG A 76 -20.09 -12.94 8.93
N VAL A 77 -20.27 -12.22 7.82
CA VAL A 77 -21.58 -11.99 7.21
C VAL A 77 -22.18 -13.29 6.71
N ILE A 78 -21.39 -14.12 6.01
CA ILE A 78 -21.83 -15.42 5.49
C ILE A 78 -22.32 -16.33 6.61
N ARG A 79 -21.56 -16.44 7.72
CA ARG A 79 -21.97 -17.23 8.89
C ARG A 79 -23.28 -16.72 9.49
N ARG A 80 -23.40 -15.41 9.71
CA ARG A 80 -24.61 -14.80 10.27
C ARG A 80 -25.86 -15.05 9.41
N VAL A 81 -25.72 -15.04 8.08
CA VAL A 81 -26.83 -15.36 7.17
C VAL A 81 -27.21 -16.84 7.30
N ARG A 82 -26.22 -17.74 7.34
CA ARG A 82 -26.46 -19.19 7.53
C ARG A 82 -27.22 -19.48 8.83
N ASP A 83 -26.78 -18.89 9.94
CA ASP A 83 -27.35 -19.12 11.27
C ASP A 83 -28.78 -18.57 11.42
N ARG A 84 -29.22 -17.66 10.55
CA ARG A 84 -30.59 -17.12 10.54
C ARG A 84 -31.57 -17.90 9.64
N SER A 85 -31.04 -18.76 8.77
CA SER A 85 -31.82 -19.59 7.84
C SER A 85 -31.99 -21.02 8.32
N SER A 86 -31.50 -21.34 9.53
CA SER A 86 -31.65 -22.62 10.25
C SER A 86 -32.58 -22.41 11.43
#